data_AF-A0A250K0B9-F1
#
_entry.id   AF-A0A250K0B9-F1
#
_cell.length_a   1.000
_cell.length_b   1.000
_cell.length_c   1.000
_cell.angle_alpha   90.00
_cell.angle_beta   90.00
_cell.angle_gamma   90.00
#
_symmetry.space_group_name_H-M   'P 1'
#
loop_
_entity.id
_entity.type
_entity.pdbx_description
1 polymer ?
#
loop_
_entity_poly.entity_id
_entity_poly.type
_entity_poly.pdbx_seq_one_letter_code
_entity_poly.pdbx_strand_id
1 'polypeptide(L)'
;MAGGFSFEGDAELGGDDDFRKAFNEELSTTLDIESWSRGLDLENVMERFRREIASAVDKEGRARSIIRDEVFPLLVNRLGGPRESGVYKTTPEELETLHNGLLFAGRVEAVHGITSTHESLPLGITQMGIAMVGYGGTSGTFSQRLFRKEMSERSANPVLDAVDFINRRTRRSAGPRKDLLSKLARRGIRTYAERAVLVDQSKAEWRIGHGNPCAYELLSGSGYRSVLLASLDVLRRLIKVQKKFVFVPSALEERGLLTLGHALGAGEYAIIETLERFGERVVGRWEYEGENARLAKAFVEDCCPDVVCGVYRASERTPPRGFYAHREHVHVAVRVAMADSILRPERGFPMLLDVAEASCRSAFGEDGFLGLVHDAYARAGANLEYFSEHIKSR
;
A
#
# COMPACT_ATOMS: atom_id res chain seq x y z
N MET A 1 17.47 21.23 6.62
CA MET A 1 16.93 21.65 5.31
C MET A 1 15.82 20.70 4.92
N ALA A 2 14.62 21.24 4.74
CA ALA A 2 13.38 20.49 4.61
C ALA A 2 13.15 20.08 3.15
N GLY A 3 13.25 18.78 2.87
CA GLY A 3 12.74 18.19 1.63
C GLY A 3 11.37 17.56 1.91
N GLY A 4 10.31 18.32 1.61
CA GLY A 4 8.93 17.85 1.70
C GLY A 4 8.58 16.97 0.51
N PHE A 5 7.87 15.88 0.77
CA PHE A 5 7.11 15.18 -0.27
C PHE A 5 5.81 15.95 -0.54
N SER A 6 5.60 16.33 -1.80
CA SER A 6 4.32 16.80 -2.32
C SER A 6 3.38 15.60 -2.49
N PHE A 7 2.17 15.70 -1.95
CA PHE A 7 1.02 14.92 -2.41
C PHE A 7 0.19 15.87 -3.30
N GLU A 8 -0.37 15.34 -4.39
CA GLU A 8 -0.94 15.98 -5.59
C GLU A 8 -2.05 17.07 -5.42
N GLY A 9 -2.16 17.74 -4.28
CA GLY A 9 -3.12 18.85 -4.07
C GLY A 9 -2.51 20.25 -4.14
N ASP A 10 -1.25 20.42 -3.73
CA ASP A 10 -0.58 21.72 -3.61
C ASP A 10 0.82 21.68 -4.25
N ALA A 11 0.92 21.18 -5.48
CA ALA A 11 2.17 21.29 -6.23
C ALA A 11 2.27 22.71 -6.81
N GLU A 12 3.15 23.52 -6.24
CA GLU A 12 3.64 24.73 -6.89
C GLU A 12 4.11 24.35 -8.31
N LEU A 13 3.67 25.10 -9.32
CA LEU A 13 4.05 24.81 -10.70
C LEU A 13 5.58 24.90 -10.83
N GLY A 14 6.23 23.83 -11.28
CA GLY A 14 7.68 23.81 -11.50
C GLY A 14 8.09 24.76 -12.62
N GLY A 15 9.27 25.38 -12.50
CA GLY A 15 9.78 26.32 -13.49
C GLY A 15 10.62 25.65 -14.60
N ASP A 16 10.82 26.36 -15.71
CA ASP A 16 11.64 25.91 -16.86
C ASP A 16 13.08 25.56 -16.46
N ASP A 17 13.63 26.25 -15.45
CA ASP A 17 14.95 25.94 -14.89
C ASP A 17 15.02 24.57 -14.21
N ASP A 18 13.94 24.13 -13.57
CA ASP A 18 13.86 22.82 -12.95
C ASP A 18 13.77 21.73 -14.00
N PHE A 19 13.03 21.99 -15.09
CA PHE A 19 12.98 21.10 -16.25
C PHE A 19 14.37 20.95 -16.88
N ARG A 20 15.07 22.06 -17.14
CA ARG A 20 16.42 22.05 -17.70
C ARG A 20 17.43 21.32 -16.82
N LYS A 21 17.38 21.49 -15.50
CA LYS A 21 18.23 20.73 -14.57
C LYS A 21 17.92 19.23 -14.57
N ALA A 22 16.65 18.85 -14.69
CA ALA A 22 16.23 17.45 -14.61
C ALA A 22 16.48 16.67 -15.91
N PHE A 23 16.22 17.29 -17.06
CA PHE A 23 16.25 16.63 -18.37
C PHE A 23 17.46 17.03 -19.22
N ASN A 24 18.18 18.08 -18.83
CA ASN A 24 19.25 18.69 -19.62
C ASN A 24 18.77 19.12 -21.03
N GLU A 25 17.51 19.53 -21.12
CA GLU A 25 16.82 20.01 -22.32
C GLU A 25 16.04 21.29 -21.99
N GLU A 26 15.87 22.20 -22.95
CA GLU A 26 15.04 23.39 -22.79
C GLU A 26 13.56 23.04 -22.98
N LEU A 27 12.68 23.45 -22.04
CA LEU A 27 11.26 23.12 -22.09
C LEU A 27 10.59 23.63 -23.38
N SER A 28 10.97 24.82 -23.83
CA SER A 28 10.44 25.43 -25.06
C SER A 28 10.76 24.59 -26.30
N THR A 29 11.92 23.95 -26.36
CA THR A 29 12.29 23.01 -27.43
C THR A 29 11.51 21.71 -27.30
N THR A 30 11.34 21.17 -26.11
CA THR A 30 10.53 19.96 -25.90
C THR A 30 9.06 20.17 -26.27
N LEU A 31 8.51 21.37 -26.08
CA LEU A 31 7.13 21.71 -26.46
C LEU A 31 6.96 22.00 -27.96
N ASP A 32 8.05 22.19 -28.71
CA ASP A 32 8.02 22.36 -30.15
C ASP A 32 7.86 21.00 -30.85
N ILE A 33 6.63 20.71 -31.27
CA ILE A 33 6.27 19.46 -31.98
C ILE A 33 7.05 19.31 -33.30
N GLU A 34 7.49 20.41 -33.92
CA GLU A 34 8.27 20.34 -35.15
C GLU A 34 9.68 19.77 -34.90
N SER A 35 10.20 19.92 -33.68
CA SER A 35 11.47 19.33 -33.26
C SER A 35 11.38 17.83 -32.96
N TRP A 36 10.17 17.27 -32.85
CA TRP A 36 9.97 15.86 -32.54
C TRP A 36 10.30 15.00 -33.76
N SER A 37 10.93 13.85 -33.52
CA SER A 37 11.25 12.88 -34.56
C SER A 37 9.99 12.44 -35.31
N ARG A 38 9.93 12.68 -36.63
CA ARG A 38 8.85 12.21 -37.49
C ARG A 38 9.09 10.75 -37.88
N GLY A 39 8.27 9.85 -37.36
CA GLY A 39 8.40 8.41 -37.58
C GLY A 39 9.32 7.71 -36.55
N LEU A 40 9.39 6.38 -36.63
CA LEU A 40 10.24 5.55 -35.77
C LEU A 40 11.56 5.25 -36.49
N ASP A 41 12.54 6.14 -36.34
CA ASP A 41 13.93 5.76 -36.58
C ASP A 41 14.40 4.88 -35.41
N LEU A 42 14.01 3.61 -35.47
CA LEU A 42 14.18 2.66 -34.39
C LEU A 42 15.66 2.48 -34.03
N GLU A 43 16.57 2.57 -35.01
CA GLU A 43 18.00 2.39 -34.77
C GLU A 43 18.57 3.53 -33.93
N ASN A 44 18.32 4.78 -34.32
CA ASN A 44 18.76 5.95 -33.56
C ASN A 44 18.09 6.04 -32.18
N VAL A 45 16.81 5.69 -32.08
CA VAL A 45 16.09 5.65 -30.80
C VAL A 45 16.68 4.59 -29.87
N MET A 46 16.94 3.38 -30.37
CA MET A 46 17.53 2.30 -29.58
C MET A 46 18.95 2.61 -29.15
N GLU A 47 19.76 3.28 -29.99
CA GLU A 47 21.11 3.67 -29.63
C GLU A 47 21.14 4.75 -28.54
N ARG A 48 20.24 5.74 -28.61
CA ARG A 48 20.04 6.71 -27.51
C ARG A 48 19.63 6.00 -26.23
N PHE A 49 18.67 5.08 -26.27
CA PHE A 49 18.26 4.31 -25.09
C PHE A 49 19.42 3.54 -24.47
N ARG A 50 20.21 2.81 -25.27
CA ARG A 50 21.37 2.05 -24.77
C ARG A 50 22.37 2.96 -24.08
N ARG A 51 22.70 4.12 -24.68
CA ARG A 51 23.65 5.09 -24.11
C ARG A 51 23.16 5.67 -22.79
N GLU A 52 21.90 6.14 -22.73
CA GLU A 52 21.34 6.71 -21.50
C GLU A 52 21.24 5.67 -20.38
N ILE A 53 20.81 4.45 -20.69
CA ILE A 53 20.72 3.35 -19.72
C ILE A 53 22.11 2.94 -19.24
N ALA A 54 23.10 2.80 -20.12
CA ALA A 54 24.47 2.47 -19.72
C ALA A 54 25.07 3.53 -18.79
N SER A 55 24.89 4.82 -19.12
CA SER A 55 25.33 5.92 -18.26
C SER A 55 24.63 5.89 -16.89
N ALA A 56 23.34 5.57 -16.85
CA ALA A 56 22.58 5.43 -15.62
C ALA A 56 23.10 4.29 -14.74
N VAL A 57 23.39 3.11 -15.33
CA VAL A 57 23.95 1.96 -14.62
C VAL A 57 25.32 2.28 -14.01
N ASP A 58 26.20 2.98 -14.75
CA ASP A 58 27.51 3.38 -14.24
C ASP A 58 27.40 4.42 -13.10
N LYS A 59 26.44 5.35 -13.20
CA LYS A 59 26.15 6.31 -12.12
C LYS A 59 25.58 5.62 -10.89
N GLU A 60 24.68 4.65 -11.07
CA GLU A 60 24.14 3.83 -9.98
C GLU A 60 25.27 3.06 -9.27
N GLY A 61 26.20 2.46 -10.01
CA GLY A 61 27.37 1.77 -9.44
C GLY A 61 28.22 2.67 -8.54
N ARG A 62 28.52 3.89 -9.00
CA ARG A 62 29.26 4.88 -8.18
C ARG A 62 28.48 5.34 -6.97
N ALA A 63 27.20 5.66 -7.14
CA ALA A 63 26.32 6.07 -6.04
C ALA A 63 26.21 4.96 -4.98
N ARG A 64 26.09 3.70 -5.41
CA ARG A 64 26.09 2.53 -4.53
C ARG A 64 27.35 2.46 -3.69
N SER A 65 28.54 2.63 -4.25
CA SER A 65 29.79 2.60 -3.47
C SER A 65 29.80 3.72 -2.41
N ILE A 66 29.47 4.95 -2.79
CA ILE A 66 29.40 6.09 -1.85
C ILE A 66 28.39 5.82 -0.73
N ILE A 67 27.19 5.30 -1.06
CA ILE A 67 26.18 5.00 -0.06
C ILE A 67 26.68 3.94 0.92
N ARG A 68 27.36 2.90 0.43
CA ARG A 68 27.88 1.83 1.28
C ARG A 68 29.01 2.28 2.18
N ASP A 69 29.95 3.06 1.64
CA ASP A 69 31.18 3.42 2.33
C ASP A 69 31.00 4.65 3.24
N GLU A 70 30.12 5.58 2.87
CA GLU A 70 29.96 6.86 3.56
C GLU A 70 28.58 7.03 4.22
N VAL A 71 27.48 6.56 3.62
CA VAL A 71 26.12 6.84 4.12
C VAL A 71 25.64 5.78 5.11
N PHE A 72 25.82 4.49 4.83
CA PHE A 72 25.43 3.41 5.73
C PHE A 72 26.07 3.48 7.12
N PRO A 73 27.36 3.84 7.27
CA PRO A 73 27.96 4.04 8.59
C PRO A 73 27.28 5.16 9.41
N LEU A 74 26.70 6.16 8.76
CA LEU A 74 25.99 7.25 9.44
C LEU A 74 24.64 6.83 10.01
N LEU A 75 24.05 5.71 9.55
CA LEU A 75 22.78 5.22 10.07
C LEU A 75 22.88 4.82 11.55
N VAL A 76 24.00 4.21 11.95
CA VAL A 76 24.24 3.73 13.33
C VAL A 76 24.32 4.88 14.34
N ASN A 77 24.87 6.03 13.91
CA ASN A 77 25.11 7.19 14.77
C ASN A 77 24.12 8.33 14.52
N ARG A 78 23.02 8.07 13.80
CA ARG A 78 22.06 9.12 13.46
C ARG A 78 21.35 9.61 14.72
N LEU A 79 21.56 10.89 15.05
CA LEU A 79 20.85 11.54 16.15
C LEU A 79 19.33 11.45 15.92
N GLY A 80 18.61 10.90 16.89
CA GLY A 80 17.15 10.70 16.81
C GLY A 80 16.71 9.46 16.00
N GLY A 81 17.64 8.61 15.55
CA GLY A 81 17.29 7.31 14.97
C GLY A 81 16.93 6.25 16.04
N PRO A 82 16.19 5.20 15.68
CA PRO A 82 16.01 4.04 16.56
C PRO A 82 17.36 3.41 16.91
N ARG A 83 17.44 2.74 18.06
CA ARG A 83 18.68 2.07 18.53
C ARG A 83 19.09 0.93 17.61
N GLU A 84 18.12 0.39 16.90
CA GLU A 84 18.22 -0.70 15.96
C GLU A 84 18.69 -0.22 14.57
N SER A 85 18.92 1.08 14.36
CA SER A 85 19.39 1.61 13.09
C SER A 85 20.76 1.06 12.69
N GLY A 86 20.87 0.66 11.42
CA GLY A 86 22.10 0.10 10.88
C GLY A 86 21.84 -0.78 9.67
N VAL A 87 22.92 -1.33 9.12
CA VAL A 87 22.88 -2.29 8.02
C VAL A 87 23.36 -3.64 8.53
N TYR A 88 22.62 -4.67 8.17
CA TYR A 88 22.77 -6.02 8.66
C TYR A 88 22.76 -6.99 7.50
N LYS A 89 23.42 -8.12 7.69
CA LYS A 89 23.47 -9.21 6.72
C LYS A 89 22.85 -10.46 7.32
N THR A 90 22.16 -11.21 6.48
CA THR A 90 21.62 -12.53 6.80
C THR A 90 22.34 -13.58 5.96
N THR A 91 22.62 -14.71 6.59
CA THR A 91 23.25 -15.87 5.94
C THR A 91 22.19 -16.82 5.36
N PRO A 92 22.51 -17.60 4.32
CA PRO A 92 21.61 -18.63 3.80
C PRO A 92 21.13 -19.61 4.88
N GLU A 93 22.02 -20.01 5.80
CA GLU A 93 21.73 -20.95 6.88
C GLU A 93 20.71 -20.39 7.90
N GLU A 94 20.79 -19.09 8.20
CA GLU A 94 19.78 -18.41 9.01
C GLU A 94 18.40 -18.39 8.33
N LEU A 95 18.37 -18.21 7.00
CA LEU A 95 17.12 -18.21 6.23
C LEU A 95 16.51 -19.62 6.15
N GLU A 96 17.33 -20.64 5.97
CA GLU A 96 16.90 -22.04 6.00
C GLU A 96 16.32 -22.44 7.36
N THR A 97 16.93 -21.96 8.45
CA THR A 97 16.40 -22.14 9.81
C THR A 97 15.00 -21.53 9.96
N LEU A 98 14.76 -20.35 9.36
CA LEU A 98 13.44 -19.71 9.38
C LEU A 98 12.43 -20.41 8.47
N HIS A 99 12.86 -20.94 7.32
CA HIS A 99 12.02 -21.78 6.47
C HIS A 99 11.50 -22.98 7.23
N ASN A 100 12.39 -23.76 7.84
CA ASN A 100 12.03 -25.00 8.54
C ASN A 100 11.32 -24.75 9.88
N GLY A 101 11.76 -23.74 10.63
CA GLY A 101 11.28 -23.48 11.99
C GLY A 101 10.02 -22.63 12.08
N LEU A 102 9.81 -21.70 11.14
CA LEU A 102 8.67 -20.76 11.18
C LEU A 102 7.77 -20.91 9.95
N LEU A 103 8.29 -20.70 8.74
CA LEU A 103 7.46 -20.61 7.54
C LEU A 103 6.78 -21.95 7.23
N PHE A 104 7.54 -22.98 6.85
CA PHE A 104 7.00 -24.29 6.45
C PHE A 104 6.44 -25.09 7.63
N ALA A 105 6.80 -24.74 8.86
CA ALA A 105 6.14 -25.24 10.07
C ALA A 105 4.73 -24.64 10.29
N GLY A 106 4.27 -23.72 9.42
CA GLY A 106 2.94 -23.12 9.50
C GLY A 106 2.78 -22.11 10.65
N ARG A 107 3.89 -21.56 11.17
CA ARG A 107 3.87 -20.59 12.28
C ARG A 107 3.79 -19.14 11.82
N VAL A 108 3.62 -18.93 10.52
CA VAL A 108 3.51 -17.62 9.88
C VAL A 108 2.23 -17.60 9.04
N GLU A 109 1.39 -16.60 9.26
CA GLU A 109 0.19 -16.35 8.45
C GLU A 109 0.25 -14.96 7.81
N ALA A 110 -0.18 -14.86 6.57
CA ALA A 110 -0.27 -13.61 5.82
C ALA A 110 -1.72 -13.28 5.47
N VAL A 111 -2.04 -11.98 5.40
CA VAL A 111 -3.39 -11.49 5.07
C VAL A 111 -3.37 -10.51 3.91
N HIS A 112 -4.37 -10.64 3.02
CA HIS A 112 -4.63 -9.69 1.93
C HIS A 112 -6.13 -9.47 1.74
N GLY A 113 -6.53 -8.23 1.44
CA GLY A 113 -7.91 -7.86 1.15
C GLY A 113 -8.15 -7.35 -0.26
N ILE A 114 -9.33 -7.65 -0.82
CA ILE A 114 -9.84 -7.12 -2.09
C ILE A 114 -11.15 -6.35 -1.88
N THR A 115 -11.49 -5.48 -2.83
CA THR A 115 -12.78 -4.80 -2.89
C THR A 115 -13.31 -4.80 -4.31
N SER A 116 -14.58 -5.19 -4.46
CA SER A 116 -15.32 -5.15 -5.73
C SER A 116 -16.59 -4.33 -5.53
N THR A 117 -17.00 -3.56 -6.53
CA THR A 117 -18.17 -2.69 -6.44
C THR A 117 -19.03 -2.88 -7.68
N HIS A 118 -20.34 -2.94 -7.50
CA HIS A 118 -21.36 -2.83 -8.55
C HIS A 118 -22.17 -1.57 -8.29
N GLU A 119 -22.43 -0.77 -9.32
CA GLU A 119 -23.28 0.42 -9.20
C GLU A 119 -24.36 0.37 -10.29
N SER A 120 -25.61 0.60 -9.90
CA SER A 120 -26.76 0.75 -10.79
C SER A 120 -27.62 1.94 -10.38
N LEU A 121 -28.71 2.20 -11.12
CA LEU A 121 -29.57 3.34 -10.82
C LEU A 121 -30.11 3.29 -9.37
N PRO A 122 -30.78 2.21 -8.91
CA PRO A 122 -31.34 2.14 -7.56
C PRO A 122 -30.40 1.56 -6.49
N LEU A 123 -29.30 0.89 -6.87
CA LEU A 123 -28.53 0.04 -5.97
C LEU A 123 -27.02 0.15 -6.18
N GLY A 124 -26.28 0.39 -5.10
CA GLY A 124 -24.84 0.18 -5.03
C GLY A 124 -24.50 -1.02 -4.15
N ILE A 125 -23.62 -1.89 -4.60
CA ILE A 125 -23.13 -3.05 -3.83
C ILE A 125 -21.62 -2.94 -3.72
N THR A 126 -21.09 -3.01 -2.50
CA THR A 126 -19.64 -3.11 -2.26
C THR A 126 -19.34 -4.42 -1.54
N GLN A 127 -18.55 -5.29 -2.16
CA GLN A 127 -18.02 -6.50 -1.55
C GLN A 127 -16.59 -6.24 -1.09
N MET A 128 -16.30 -6.56 0.16
CA MET A 128 -14.96 -6.61 0.73
C MET A 128 -14.67 -8.07 1.07
N GLY A 129 -13.54 -8.58 0.59
CA GLY A 129 -13.06 -9.92 0.90
C GLY A 129 -11.69 -9.84 1.53
N ILE A 130 -11.41 -10.66 2.54
CA ILE A 130 -10.11 -10.83 3.18
C ILE A 130 -9.77 -12.31 3.14
N ALA A 131 -8.54 -12.65 2.72
CA ALA A 131 -8.00 -13.99 2.86
C ALA A 131 -6.78 -13.98 3.79
N MET A 132 -6.71 -14.99 4.64
CA MET A 132 -5.57 -15.32 5.50
C MET A 132 -5.02 -16.67 5.04
N VAL A 133 -3.71 -16.79 4.87
CA VAL A 133 -3.05 -18.02 4.40
C VAL A 133 -1.75 -18.27 5.16
N GLY A 134 -1.38 -19.55 5.33
CA GLY A 134 -0.09 -19.98 5.84
C GLY A 134 0.37 -21.28 5.18
N TYR A 135 1.66 -21.61 5.26
CA TYR A 135 2.20 -22.85 4.68
C TYR A 135 1.70 -24.13 5.38
N GLY A 136 1.14 -24.02 6.59
CA GLY A 136 0.52 -25.13 7.30
C GLY A 136 -0.81 -25.59 6.70
N GLY A 137 -1.23 -25.04 5.55
CA GLY A 137 -2.52 -25.32 4.93
C GLY A 137 -3.70 -24.61 5.60
N THR A 138 -3.44 -23.73 6.58
CA THR A 138 -4.48 -22.88 7.16
C THR A 138 -4.84 -21.79 6.18
N SER A 139 -6.12 -21.75 5.78
CA SER A 139 -6.69 -20.65 5.01
C SER A 139 -8.02 -20.21 5.62
N GLY A 140 -8.14 -18.93 5.95
CA GLY A 140 -9.39 -18.31 6.40
C GLY A 140 -9.86 -17.29 5.38
N THR A 141 -11.14 -17.33 4.99
CA THR A 141 -11.74 -16.33 4.09
C THR A 141 -12.89 -15.62 4.80
N PHE A 142 -12.91 -14.30 4.71
CA PHE A 142 -13.89 -13.43 5.37
C PHE A 142 -14.45 -12.47 4.34
N SER A 143 -15.77 -12.26 4.33
CA SER A 143 -16.38 -11.30 3.41
C SER A 143 -17.47 -10.50 4.08
N GLN A 144 -17.59 -9.24 3.66
CA GLN A 144 -18.72 -8.39 4.00
C GLN A 144 -19.26 -7.74 2.74
N ARG A 145 -20.59 -7.67 2.63
CA ARG A 145 -21.29 -6.99 1.53
C ARG A 145 -22.12 -5.85 2.08
N LEU A 146 -21.92 -4.66 1.51
CA LEU A 146 -22.65 -3.46 1.85
C LEU A 146 -23.60 -3.14 0.71
N PHE A 147 -24.89 -3.03 1.03
CA PHE A 147 -25.94 -2.66 0.09
C PHE A 147 -26.38 -1.23 0.35
N ARG A 148 -26.19 -0.35 -0.62
CA ARG A 148 -26.66 1.03 -0.58
C ARG A 148 -27.89 1.18 -1.45
N LYS A 149 -29.04 1.42 -0.82
CA LYS A 149 -30.26 1.81 -1.51
C LYS A 149 -30.20 3.30 -1.84
N GLU A 150 -30.31 3.64 -3.11
CA GLU A 150 -30.19 5.02 -3.59
C GLU A 150 -31.53 5.74 -3.77
N MET A 151 -32.62 4.98 -3.83
CA MET A 151 -33.99 5.49 -3.84
C MET A 151 -34.75 5.03 -2.58
N SER A 152 -35.57 5.92 -2.01
CA SER A 152 -36.44 5.59 -0.88
C SER A 152 -37.59 4.70 -1.35
N GLU A 153 -37.86 3.61 -0.64
CA GLU A 153 -39.01 2.71 -0.92
C GLU A 153 -40.37 3.36 -0.61
N ARG A 154 -40.39 4.50 0.08
CA ARG A 154 -41.61 5.21 0.48
C ARG A 154 -41.40 6.71 0.30
N SER A 155 -41.86 7.26 -0.82
CA SER A 155 -41.97 8.71 -1.00
C SER A 155 -43.38 9.10 -1.39
N ALA A 156 -43.86 10.17 -0.78
CA ALA A 156 -45.14 10.80 -1.10
C ALA A 156 -45.08 11.57 -2.44
N ASN A 157 -43.88 11.88 -2.97
CA ASN A 157 -43.71 12.56 -4.25
C ASN A 157 -42.52 11.99 -5.07
N PRO A 158 -42.76 11.00 -5.93
CA PRO A 158 -41.73 10.32 -6.72
C PRO A 158 -40.95 11.24 -7.68
N VAL A 159 -41.55 12.33 -8.15
CA VAL A 159 -40.90 13.25 -9.09
C VAL A 159 -39.85 14.11 -8.39
N LEU A 160 -40.16 14.63 -7.19
CA LEU A 160 -39.18 15.36 -6.38
C LEU A 160 -38.03 14.45 -5.97
N ASP A 161 -38.31 13.21 -5.59
CA ASP A 161 -37.28 12.21 -5.30
C ASP A 161 -36.35 11.97 -6.49
N ALA A 162 -36.90 11.84 -7.70
CA ALA A 162 -36.12 11.66 -8.93
C ALA A 162 -35.24 12.88 -9.24
N VAL A 163 -35.76 14.10 -9.06
CA VAL A 163 -35.00 15.34 -9.26
C VAL A 163 -33.89 15.49 -8.21
N ASP A 164 -34.18 15.24 -6.93
CA ASP A 164 -33.19 15.23 -5.85
C ASP A 164 -32.12 14.17 -6.08
N PHE A 165 -32.52 13.04 -6.66
CA PHE A 165 -31.61 11.98 -7.02
C PHE A 165 -30.65 12.36 -8.15
N ILE A 166 -31.18 12.92 -9.24
CA ILE A 166 -30.39 13.44 -10.36
C ILE A 166 -29.45 14.53 -9.85
N ASN A 167 -29.94 15.49 -9.07
CA ASN A 167 -29.11 16.55 -8.51
C ASN A 167 -27.99 16.02 -7.62
N ARG A 168 -28.28 15.00 -6.79
CA ARG A 168 -27.24 14.30 -6.01
C ARG A 168 -26.21 13.67 -6.93
N ARG A 169 -26.61 12.98 -8.00
CA ARG A 169 -25.67 12.37 -8.97
C ARG A 169 -24.87 13.37 -9.78
N THR A 170 -25.47 14.45 -10.26
CA THR A 170 -24.76 15.52 -10.98
C THR A 170 -23.74 16.21 -10.08
N ARG A 171 -24.09 16.46 -8.81
CA ARG A 171 -23.13 16.96 -7.81
C ARG A 171 -22.01 15.97 -7.51
N ARG A 172 -22.28 14.65 -7.59
CA ARG A 172 -21.25 13.60 -7.46
C ARG A 172 -20.27 13.58 -8.64
N SER A 173 -20.73 13.83 -9.87
CA SER A 173 -19.87 13.89 -11.06
C SER A 173 -18.99 15.14 -11.13
N ALA A 174 -19.35 16.20 -10.39
CA ALA A 174 -18.74 17.52 -10.49
C ALA A 174 -17.72 17.86 -9.38
N GLY A 175 -17.41 16.96 -8.43
CA GLY A 175 -16.37 17.25 -7.43
C GLY A 175 -15.96 16.12 -6.47
N PRO A 176 -14.81 16.23 -5.79
CA PRO A 176 -14.15 15.09 -5.14
C PRO A 176 -14.74 14.63 -3.80
N ARG A 177 -15.78 15.29 -3.25
CA ARG A 177 -15.97 15.27 -1.79
C ARG A 177 -17.31 14.87 -1.19
N LYS A 178 -18.39 14.58 -1.93
CA LYS A 178 -19.63 14.16 -1.25
C LYS A 178 -20.38 13.05 -1.98
N ASP A 179 -20.61 11.97 -1.22
CA ASP A 179 -21.75 11.05 -1.31
C ASP A 179 -21.57 9.67 -2.00
N LEU A 180 -20.42 9.04 -1.72
CA LEU A 180 -20.19 7.59 -1.69
C LEU A 180 -19.52 7.24 -0.35
N LEU A 181 -19.55 5.96 0.08
CA LEU A 181 -18.44 5.45 0.90
C LEU A 181 -17.19 5.82 0.08
N SER A 182 -16.46 6.85 0.50
CA SER A 182 -15.38 7.42 -0.30
C SER A 182 -14.40 6.31 -0.66
N LYS A 183 -13.66 6.44 -1.77
CA LYS A 183 -12.58 5.50 -2.09
C LYS A 183 -11.67 5.29 -0.86
N LEU A 184 -11.43 6.37 -0.11
CA LEU A 184 -10.73 6.36 1.17
C LEU A 184 -11.45 5.51 2.24
N ALA A 185 -12.75 5.64 2.44
CA ALA A 185 -13.50 4.86 3.42
C ALA A 185 -13.60 3.37 3.08
N ARG A 186 -13.80 3.01 1.80
CA ARG A 186 -13.75 1.60 1.37
C ARG A 186 -12.36 1.01 1.65
N ARG A 187 -11.31 1.76 1.30
CA ARG A 187 -9.92 1.40 1.61
C ARG A 187 -9.70 1.29 3.12
N GLY A 188 -10.18 2.24 3.92
CA GLY A 188 -10.10 2.25 5.38
C GLY A 188 -10.71 1.02 6.04
N ILE A 189 -11.94 0.67 5.67
CA ILE A 189 -12.64 -0.50 6.22
C ILE A 189 -11.92 -1.79 5.84
N ARG A 190 -11.47 -1.93 4.58
CA ARG A 190 -10.69 -3.09 4.13
C ARG A 190 -9.37 -3.19 4.89
N THR A 191 -8.59 -2.11 4.94
CA THR A 191 -7.29 -2.09 5.62
C THR A 191 -7.47 -2.38 7.12
N TYR A 192 -8.52 -1.88 7.75
CA TYR A 192 -8.89 -2.21 9.12
C TYR A 192 -9.16 -3.72 9.26
N ALA A 193 -9.99 -4.28 8.37
CA ALA A 193 -10.34 -5.70 8.40
C ALA A 193 -9.12 -6.61 8.22
N GLU A 194 -8.15 -6.23 7.38
CA GLU A 194 -6.87 -6.96 7.27
C GLU A 194 -6.15 -7.03 8.63
N ARG A 195 -6.06 -5.92 9.37
CA ARG A 195 -5.41 -5.88 10.69
C ARG A 195 -6.24 -6.63 11.73
N ALA A 196 -7.56 -6.51 11.69
CA ALA A 196 -8.45 -7.25 12.59
C ALA A 196 -8.34 -8.76 12.38
N VAL A 197 -8.28 -9.26 11.15
CA VAL A 197 -8.05 -10.68 10.87
C VAL A 197 -6.69 -11.12 11.40
N LEU A 198 -5.62 -10.34 11.17
CA LEU A 198 -4.30 -10.65 11.73
C LEU A 198 -4.31 -10.69 13.26
N VAL A 199 -5.00 -9.77 13.94
CA VAL A 199 -4.98 -9.68 15.41
C VAL A 199 -5.93 -10.68 16.07
N ASP A 200 -7.13 -10.86 15.52
CA ASP A 200 -8.25 -11.56 16.18
C ASP A 200 -8.45 -13.00 15.68
N GLN A 201 -8.04 -13.30 14.45
CA GLN A 201 -8.31 -14.60 13.81
C GLN A 201 -7.05 -15.44 13.62
N SER A 202 -5.90 -14.81 13.40
CA SER A 202 -4.63 -15.52 13.23
C SER A 202 -4.20 -16.23 14.52
N LYS A 203 -3.90 -17.52 14.39
CA LYS A 203 -3.35 -18.35 15.47
C LYS A 203 -1.84 -18.57 15.33
N ALA A 204 -1.27 -18.12 14.21
CA ALA A 204 0.16 -18.19 13.96
C ALA A 204 0.96 -17.33 14.96
N GLU A 205 2.21 -17.75 15.16
CA GLU A 205 3.16 -17.01 15.98
C GLU A 205 3.51 -15.66 15.33
N TRP A 206 3.63 -15.65 14.00
CA TRP A 206 4.05 -14.53 13.19
C TRP A 206 3.01 -14.12 12.16
N ARG A 207 2.93 -12.81 11.92
CA ARG A 207 1.95 -12.18 11.03
C ARG A 207 2.64 -11.41 9.92
N ILE A 208 2.26 -11.67 8.67
CA ILE A 208 2.70 -10.88 7.51
C ILE A 208 1.52 -10.05 6.99
N GLY A 209 1.68 -8.74 6.95
CA GLY A 209 0.69 -7.82 6.40
C GLY A 209 1.17 -7.10 5.16
N HIS A 210 0.24 -6.63 4.34
CA HIS A 210 0.56 -5.80 3.19
C HIS A 210 0.59 -4.29 3.56
N GLY A 211 1.54 -3.54 3.00
CA GLY A 211 1.58 -2.07 3.09
C GLY A 211 2.23 -1.53 4.36
N ASN A 212 1.72 -0.40 4.87
CA ASN A 212 2.13 0.20 6.14
C ASN A 212 1.16 -0.28 7.26
N PRO A 213 1.65 -0.74 8.43
CA PRO A 213 0.77 -1.22 9.50
C PRO A 213 -0.21 -0.14 9.97
N CYS A 214 0.24 1.12 10.08
CA CYS A 214 -0.57 2.28 10.46
C CYS A 214 -0.94 3.14 9.25
N ALA A 215 -1.48 2.53 8.19
CA ALA A 215 -1.78 3.21 6.94
C ALA A 215 -2.62 4.51 7.12
N TYR A 216 -2.48 5.44 6.18
CA TYR A 216 -3.12 6.75 6.21
C TYR A 216 -4.64 6.68 6.47
N GLU A 217 -5.31 5.75 5.79
CA GLU A 217 -6.76 5.52 5.92
C GLU A 217 -7.19 5.11 7.33
N LEU A 218 -6.31 4.49 8.12
CA LEU A 218 -6.57 4.09 9.50
C LEU A 218 -6.40 5.26 10.46
N LEU A 219 -5.30 6.00 10.32
CA LEU A 219 -4.98 7.14 11.20
C LEU A 219 -5.92 8.33 10.97
N SER A 220 -6.35 8.56 9.74
CA SER A 220 -7.36 9.58 9.40
C SER A 220 -8.80 9.17 9.78
N GLY A 221 -9.02 7.91 10.16
CA GLY A 221 -10.35 7.33 10.30
C GLY A 221 -11.14 7.27 8.98
N SER A 222 -10.52 7.59 7.86
CA SER A 222 -11.18 7.72 6.55
C SER A 222 -12.42 8.63 6.56
N GLY A 223 -12.44 9.64 7.44
CA GLY A 223 -13.57 10.55 7.63
C GLY A 223 -14.66 10.05 8.58
N TYR A 224 -14.49 8.90 9.23
CA TYR A 224 -15.47 8.33 10.17
C TYR A 224 -14.84 8.09 11.54
N ARG A 225 -15.39 8.71 12.60
CA ARG A 225 -14.92 8.54 13.99
C ARG A 225 -14.93 7.08 14.43
N SER A 226 -15.97 6.31 14.09
CA SER A 226 -16.05 4.89 14.46
C SER A 226 -14.92 4.06 13.83
N VAL A 227 -14.57 4.33 12.58
CA VAL A 227 -13.43 3.69 11.90
C VAL A 227 -12.13 4.10 12.57
N LEU A 228 -11.95 5.38 12.93
CA LEU A 228 -10.78 5.83 13.67
C LEU A 228 -10.63 5.04 14.98
N LEU A 229 -11.66 5.02 15.83
CA LEU A 229 -11.60 4.36 17.13
C LEU A 229 -11.28 2.86 17.01
N ALA A 230 -11.97 2.16 16.11
CA ALA A 230 -11.72 0.74 15.86
C ALA A 230 -10.31 0.51 15.31
N SER A 231 -9.82 1.39 14.43
CA SER A 231 -8.47 1.33 13.88
C SER A 231 -7.40 1.53 14.94
N LEU A 232 -7.53 2.55 15.79
CA LEU A 232 -6.55 2.80 16.85
C LEU A 232 -6.52 1.65 17.87
N ASP A 233 -7.66 1.05 18.20
CA ASP A 233 -7.72 -0.12 19.07
C ASP A 233 -6.97 -1.33 18.47
N VAL A 234 -7.31 -1.73 17.25
CA VAL A 234 -6.69 -2.90 16.63
C VAL A 234 -5.19 -2.70 16.41
N LEU A 235 -4.76 -1.48 16.06
CA LEU A 235 -3.36 -1.15 15.90
C LEU A 235 -2.60 -1.18 17.22
N ARG A 236 -3.20 -0.70 18.33
CA ARG A 236 -2.60 -0.83 19.67
C ARG A 236 -2.41 -2.29 20.03
N ARG A 237 -3.40 -3.15 19.78
CA ARG A 237 -3.29 -4.59 20.08
C ARG A 237 -2.23 -5.26 19.19
N LEU A 238 -2.15 -4.91 17.92
CA LEU A 238 -1.09 -5.38 17.02
C LEU A 238 0.31 -4.98 17.51
N ILE A 239 0.50 -3.71 17.87
CA ILE A 239 1.81 -3.14 18.20
C ILE A 239 2.23 -3.49 19.62
N LYS A 240 1.37 -3.29 20.62
CA LYS A 240 1.73 -3.43 22.04
C LYS A 240 1.59 -4.86 22.56
N VAL A 241 0.67 -5.64 22.00
CA VAL A 241 0.38 -7.01 22.48
C VAL A 241 1.01 -8.06 21.57
N GLN A 242 0.71 -8.03 20.26
CA GLN A 242 1.16 -9.09 19.35
C GLN A 242 2.66 -9.01 19.04
N LYS A 243 3.18 -7.83 18.68
CA LYS A 243 4.59 -7.48 18.40
C LYS A 243 5.29 -8.28 17.28
N LYS A 244 5.01 -9.57 17.10
CA LYS A 244 5.57 -10.46 16.08
C LYS A 244 4.85 -10.30 14.75
N PHE A 245 5.17 -9.22 14.05
CA PHE A 245 4.67 -8.96 12.72
C PHE A 245 5.72 -8.35 11.81
N VAL A 246 5.51 -8.49 10.51
CA VAL A 246 6.19 -7.71 9.47
C VAL A 246 5.17 -7.27 8.43
N PHE A 247 5.22 -6.00 8.03
CA PHE A 247 4.41 -5.48 6.94
C PHE A 247 5.30 -5.11 5.76
N VAL A 248 4.94 -5.55 4.56
CA VAL A 248 5.71 -5.33 3.34
C VAL A 248 4.81 -4.68 2.29
N PRO A 249 5.13 -3.45 1.82
CA PRO A 249 4.42 -2.84 0.70
C PRO A 249 4.83 -3.47 -0.63
N SER A 250 3.89 -3.56 -1.57
CA SER A 250 4.14 -4.06 -2.94
C SER A 250 5.07 -3.15 -3.75
N ALA A 251 5.20 -1.88 -3.38
CA ALA A 251 6.10 -0.90 -3.96
C ALA A 251 6.70 0.00 -2.89
N LEU A 252 7.94 0.45 -3.11
CA LEU A 252 8.62 1.42 -2.26
C LEU A 252 8.51 2.80 -2.92
N GLU A 253 7.51 3.57 -2.52
CA GLU A 253 7.22 4.90 -3.10
C GLU A 253 8.23 5.96 -2.65
N GLU A 254 8.80 5.79 -1.44
CA GLU A 254 9.76 6.74 -0.90
C GLU A 254 11.12 6.60 -1.60
N ARG A 255 11.36 7.48 -2.57
CA ARG A 255 12.56 7.46 -3.43
C ARG A 255 13.87 7.45 -2.63
N GLY A 256 13.92 8.16 -1.49
CA GLY A 256 15.09 8.15 -0.61
C GLY A 256 15.39 6.77 -0.01
N LEU A 257 14.37 6.07 0.48
CA LEU A 257 14.52 4.70 0.96
C LEU A 257 14.85 3.74 -0.19
N LEU A 258 14.30 3.97 -1.37
CA LEU A 258 14.61 3.19 -2.57
C LEU A 258 16.09 3.29 -2.92
N THR A 259 16.67 4.48 -2.93
CA THR A 259 18.10 4.70 -3.16
C THR A 259 18.97 3.92 -2.16
N LEU A 260 18.62 3.94 -0.86
CA LEU A 260 19.33 3.15 0.15
C LEU A 260 19.18 1.65 -0.10
N GLY A 261 17.99 1.18 -0.48
CA GLY A 261 17.74 -0.22 -0.80
C GLY A 261 18.53 -0.72 -2.01
N HIS A 262 18.69 0.11 -3.04
CA HIS A 262 19.49 -0.24 -4.23
C HIS A 262 20.98 -0.39 -3.91
N ALA A 263 21.46 0.23 -2.84
CA ALA A 263 22.84 0.08 -2.38
C ALA A 263 23.09 -1.19 -1.54
N LEU A 264 22.03 -1.88 -1.07
CA LEU A 264 22.14 -3.16 -0.38
C LEU A 264 22.57 -4.29 -1.33
N GLY A 265 23.37 -5.21 -0.81
CA GLY A 265 23.64 -6.51 -1.42
C GLY A 265 22.53 -7.51 -1.11
N ALA A 266 22.49 -8.61 -1.87
CA ALA A 266 21.59 -9.72 -1.57
C ALA A 266 21.81 -10.27 -0.15
N GLY A 267 20.71 -10.48 0.57
CA GLY A 267 20.76 -10.92 1.96
C GLY A 267 21.00 -9.79 2.97
N GLU A 268 21.14 -8.54 2.52
CA GLU A 268 21.28 -7.39 3.42
C GLU A 268 19.94 -6.69 3.66
N TYR A 269 19.84 -6.05 4.82
CA TYR A 269 18.74 -5.15 5.19
C TYR A 269 19.25 -3.98 6.02
N ALA A 270 18.55 -2.85 5.92
CA ALA A 270 18.81 -1.64 6.67
C ALA A 270 17.59 -1.24 7.50
N ILE A 271 17.81 -0.88 8.76
CA ILE A 271 16.81 -0.26 9.65
C ILE A 271 17.13 1.23 9.69
N ILE A 272 16.12 2.08 9.43
CA ILE A 272 16.35 3.48 9.05
C ILE A 272 15.74 4.45 10.06
N GLU A 273 14.44 4.34 10.32
CA GLU A 273 13.70 5.23 11.23
C GLU A 273 12.50 4.54 11.88
N THR A 274 11.84 5.22 12.80
CA THR A 274 10.56 4.81 13.38
C THR A 274 9.40 5.36 12.55
N LEU A 275 8.19 4.88 12.84
CA LEU A 275 6.97 5.34 12.15
C LEU A 275 6.49 6.72 12.64
N GLU A 276 7.17 7.34 13.61
CA GLU A 276 6.76 8.60 14.26
C GLU A 276 6.57 9.72 13.25
N ARG A 277 7.59 9.99 12.42
CA ARG A 277 7.54 11.05 11.40
C ARG A 277 6.41 10.82 10.38
N PHE A 278 6.09 9.57 10.08
CA PHE A 278 4.93 9.26 9.24
C PHE A 278 3.64 9.60 9.97
N GLY A 279 3.45 9.09 11.19
CA GLY A 279 2.27 9.33 12.01
C GLY A 279 1.99 10.82 12.26
N GLU A 280 3.02 11.58 12.64
CA GLU A 280 2.94 13.03 12.86
C GLU A 280 2.49 13.79 11.61
N ARG A 281 3.01 13.42 10.43
CA ARG A 281 2.59 14.03 9.16
C ARG A 281 1.12 13.75 8.85
N VAL A 282 0.66 12.52 9.09
CA VAL A 282 -0.75 12.16 8.86
C VAL A 282 -1.66 12.90 9.82
N VAL A 283 -1.29 12.96 11.10
CA VAL A 283 -2.09 13.65 12.12
C VAL A 283 -2.07 15.17 11.92
N GLY A 284 -0.94 15.74 11.51
CA GLY A 284 -0.81 17.19 11.30
C GLY A 284 -1.51 17.74 10.06
N ARG A 285 -1.69 16.91 9.01
CA ARG A 285 -2.34 17.35 7.75
C ARG A 285 -3.85 17.12 7.71
N TRP A 286 -4.39 16.26 8.58
CA TRP A 286 -5.81 15.92 8.54
C TRP A 286 -6.62 16.81 9.47
N GLU A 287 -7.78 17.26 9.00
CA GLU A 287 -8.70 18.10 9.78
C GLU A 287 -9.49 17.23 10.77
N TYR A 288 -8.90 16.98 11.95
CA TYR A 288 -9.61 16.33 13.04
C TYR A 288 -10.44 17.34 13.84
N GLU A 289 -11.63 16.92 14.26
CA GLU A 289 -12.40 17.64 15.26
C GLU A 289 -11.95 17.28 16.68
N GLY A 290 -11.51 18.29 17.45
CA GLY A 290 -11.35 18.24 18.92
C GLY A 290 -10.70 16.97 19.48
N GLU A 291 -11.52 16.11 20.09
CA GLU A 291 -11.11 14.88 20.77
C GLU A 291 -10.41 13.87 19.84
N ASN A 292 -10.83 13.77 18.58
CA ASN A 292 -10.27 12.81 17.62
C ASN A 292 -8.80 13.13 17.32
N ALA A 293 -8.44 14.42 17.27
CA ALA A 293 -7.06 14.87 17.08
C ALA A 293 -6.17 14.39 18.22
N ARG A 294 -6.66 14.52 19.46
CA ARG A 294 -5.95 14.11 20.67
C ARG A 294 -5.75 12.60 20.71
N LEU A 295 -6.76 11.82 20.36
CA LEU A 295 -6.68 10.36 20.32
C LEU A 295 -5.67 9.87 19.28
N ALA A 296 -5.70 10.43 18.07
CA ALA A 296 -4.76 10.07 17.01
C ALA A 296 -3.32 10.48 17.38
N LYS A 297 -3.13 11.69 17.94
CA LYS A 297 -1.82 12.15 18.41
C LYS A 297 -1.27 11.28 19.53
N ALA A 298 -2.08 10.97 20.54
CA ALA A 298 -1.69 10.09 21.64
C ALA A 298 -1.34 8.68 21.16
N PHE A 299 -2.04 8.16 20.14
CA PHE A 299 -1.66 6.90 19.50
C PHE A 299 -0.29 7.00 18.82
N VAL A 300 -0.03 8.07 18.07
CA VAL A 300 1.27 8.25 17.39
C VAL A 300 2.40 8.32 18.42
N GLU A 301 2.24 9.12 19.48
CA GLU A 301 3.24 9.27 20.55
C GLU A 301 3.49 7.95 21.30
N ASP A 302 2.46 7.13 21.51
CA ASP A 302 2.59 5.87 22.24
C ASP A 302 3.08 4.70 21.37
N CYS A 303 2.55 4.52 20.16
CA CYS A 303 2.73 3.30 19.36
C CYS A 303 3.73 3.43 18.21
N CYS A 304 3.82 4.59 17.55
CA CYS A 304 4.71 4.74 16.39
C CYS A 304 6.22 4.61 16.71
N PRO A 305 6.74 4.98 17.90
CA PRO A 305 8.13 4.74 18.27
C PRO A 305 8.51 3.24 18.33
N ASP A 306 7.53 2.36 18.52
CA ASP A 306 7.74 0.91 18.61
C ASP A 306 7.76 0.22 17.25
N VAL A 307 7.40 0.92 16.18
CA VAL A 307 7.40 0.39 14.82
C VAL A 307 8.54 1.04 14.04
N VAL A 308 9.49 0.23 13.61
CA VAL A 308 10.60 0.67 12.76
C VAL A 308 10.30 0.37 11.29
N CYS A 309 10.81 1.22 10.42
CA CYS A 309 10.81 1.01 8.98
C CYS A 309 12.23 0.89 8.44
N GLY A 310 12.34 0.16 7.34
CA GLY A 310 13.61 -0.10 6.71
C GLY A 310 13.43 -0.67 5.31
N VAL A 311 14.54 -1.11 4.73
CA VAL A 311 14.59 -1.75 3.42
C VAL A 311 15.40 -3.03 3.47
N TYR A 312 15.04 -4.02 2.67
CA TYR A 312 15.80 -5.26 2.50
C TYR A 312 15.98 -5.60 1.03
N ARG A 313 17.01 -6.39 0.72
CA ARG A 313 17.23 -6.94 -0.61
C ARG A 313 17.36 -8.45 -0.54
N ALA A 314 16.32 -9.15 -0.99
CA ALA A 314 16.30 -10.61 -1.00
C ALA A 314 17.25 -11.21 -2.04
N SER A 315 17.40 -10.55 -3.20
CA SER A 315 18.22 -11.01 -4.32
C SER A 315 18.83 -9.84 -5.08
N GLU A 316 19.97 -10.08 -5.74
CA GLU A 316 20.59 -9.09 -6.64
C GLU A 316 19.71 -8.77 -7.85
N ARG A 317 18.84 -9.71 -8.26
CA ARG A 317 18.02 -9.62 -9.49
C ARG A 317 16.68 -8.89 -9.30
N THR A 318 16.33 -8.55 -8.07
CA THR A 318 15.02 -7.97 -7.73
C THR A 318 15.20 -6.62 -7.08
N PRO A 319 14.24 -5.69 -7.24
CA PRO A 319 14.30 -4.42 -6.53
C PRO A 319 14.27 -4.65 -5.00
N PRO A 320 14.84 -3.74 -4.22
CA PRO A 320 14.72 -3.78 -2.77
C PRO A 320 13.25 -3.58 -2.36
N ARG A 321 12.91 -4.02 -1.15
CA ARG A 321 11.58 -3.89 -0.57
C ARG A 321 11.64 -3.10 0.72
N GLY A 322 10.63 -2.28 0.96
CA GLY A 322 10.39 -1.68 2.27
C GLY A 322 9.88 -2.73 3.24
N PHE A 323 10.06 -2.50 4.53
CA PHE A 323 9.37 -3.26 5.57
C PHE A 323 9.04 -2.38 6.76
N TYR A 324 8.05 -2.83 7.55
CA TYR A 324 7.72 -2.28 8.85
C TYR A 324 7.60 -3.41 9.86
N ALA A 325 8.23 -3.27 11.02
CA ALA A 325 8.20 -4.29 12.07
C ALA A 325 8.29 -3.68 13.45
N HIS A 326 7.88 -4.43 14.47
CA HIS A 326 8.09 -4.02 15.86
C HIS A 326 9.59 -4.04 16.19
N ARG A 327 10.08 -3.01 16.86
CA ARG A 327 11.51 -2.83 17.18
C ARG A 327 12.12 -3.99 17.95
N GLU A 328 11.40 -4.55 18.93
CA GLU A 328 11.88 -5.70 19.73
C GLU A 328 12.15 -6.96 18.91
N HIS A 329 11.52 -7.10 17.74
CA HIS A 329 11.59 -8.30 16.92
C HIS A 329 12.04 -8.03 15.48
N VAL A 330 12.52 -6.82 15.19
CA VAL A 330 12.80 -6.33 13.83
C VAL A 330 13.73 -7.26 13.04
N HIS A 331 14.79 -7.75 13.66
CA HIS A 331 15.77 -8.61 12.99
C HIS A 331 15.17 -9.94 12.56
N VAL A 332 14.31 -10.56 13.39
CA VAL A 332 13.61 -11.79 12.99
C VAL A 332 12.51 -11.48 11.97
N ALA A 333 11.77 -10.40 12.17
CA ALA A 333 10.68 -9.97 11.30
C ALA A 333 11.12 -9.74 9.84
N VAL A 334 12.21 -8.99 9.65
CA VAL A 334 12.75 -8.74 8.30
C VAL A 334 13.30 -10.02 7.67
N ARG A 335 13.94 -10.89 8.45
CA ARG A 335 14.45 -12.17 7.94
C ARG A 335 13.32 -13.12 7.55
N VAL A 336 12.18 -13.12 8.26
CA VAL A 336 10.97 -13.84 7.86
C VAL A 336 10.46 -13.33 6.51
N ALA A 337 10.36 -12.00 6.33
CA ALA A 337 9.97 -11.41 5.05
C ALA A 337 10.96 -11.75 3.92
N MET A 338 12.26 -11.73 4.20
CA MET A 338 13.30 -12.09 3.23
C MET A 338 13.26 -13.57 2.85
N ALA A 339 13.15 -14.47 3.83
CA ALA A 339 13.04 -15.92 3.60
C ALA A 339 11.82 -16.24 2.73
N ASP A 340 10.69 -15.60 3.00
CA ASP A 340 9.46 -15.77 2.21
C ASP A 340 9.57 -15.14 0.81
N SER A 341 10.34 -14.06 0.68
CA SER A 341 10.55 -13.35 -0.60
C SER A 341 11.47 -14.09 -1.57
N ILE A 342 12.43 -14.88 -1.08
CA ILE A 342 13.36 -15.66 -1.92
C ILE A 342 12.62 -16.73 -2.73
N LEU A 343 11.48 -17.20 -2.24
CA LEU A 343 10.61 -18.15 -2.95
C LEU A 343 9.99 -17.53 -4.22
N ARG A 344 10.12 -16.21 -4.42
CA ARG A 344 9.70 -15.46 -5.61
C ARG A 344 10.89 -14.72 -6.24
N PRO A 345 11.86 -15.43 -6.85
CA PRO A 345 13.12 -14.87 -7.32
C PRO A 345 12.96 -13.77 -8.40
N GLU A 346 11.80 -13.69 -9.04
CA GLU A 346 11.45 -12.69 -10.05
C GLU A 346 10.84 -11.41 -9.47
N ARG A 347 10.35 -11.44 -8.23
CA ARG A 347 9.77 -10.25 -7.55
C ARG A 347 10.54 -9.81 -6.31
N GLY A 348 11.14 -10.75 -5.56
CA GLY A 348 11.74 -10.46 -4.26
C GLY A 348 10.70 -9.92 -3.28
N PHE A 349 9.47 -10.43 -3.33
CA PHE A 349 8.33 -10.02 -2.51
C PHE A 349 7.75 -11.27 -1.81
N PRO A 350 7.23 -11.18 -0.57
CA PRO A 350 6.77 -12.34 0.20
C PRO A 350 5.75 -13.18 -0.58
N MET A 351 6.08 -14.46 -0.80
CA MET A 351 5.20 -15.42 -1.46
C MET A 351 3.85 -15.54 -0.77
N LEU A 352 3.80 -15.55 0.57
CA LEU A 352 2.55 -15.69 1.31
C LEU A 352 1.59 -14.52 1.06
N LEU A 353 2.09 -13.30 0.84
CA LEU A 353 1.23 -12.17 0.48
C LEU A 353 0.62 -12.33 -0.92
N ASP A 354 1.39 -12.85 -1.87
CA ASP A 354 0.90 -13.15 -3.22
C ASP A 354 -0.11 -14.31 -3.22
N VAL A 355 0.12 -15.33 -2.40
CA VAL A 355 -0.84 -16.43 -2.21
C VAL A 355 -2.11 -15.90 -1.57
N ALA A 356 -2.01 -15.04 -0.54
CA ALA A 356 -3.17 -14.43 0.10
C ALA A 356 -3.98 -13.60 -0.91
N GLU A 357 -3.31 -12.79 -1.75
CA GLU A 357 -3.96 -12.03 -2.81
C GLU A 357 -4.66 -12.95 -3.82
N ALA A 358 -3.97 -13.98 -4.32
CA ALA A 358 -4.52 -14.92 -5.29
C ALA A 358 -5.74 -15.68 -4.72
N SER A 359 -5.64 -16.18 -3.48
CA SER A 359 -6.75 -16.83 -2.76
C SER A 359 -7.92 -15.88 -2.56
N CYS A 360 -7.66 -14.63 -2.16
CA CYS A 360 -8.71 -13.63 -1.96
C CYS A 360 -9.40 -13.26 -3.27
N ARG A 361 -8.64 -13.11 -4.36
CA ARG A 361 -9.15 -12.81 -5.71
C ARG A 361 -9.93 -13.99 -6.28
N SER A 362 -9.50 -15.22 -6.02
CA SER A 362 -10.24 -16.41 -6.43
C SER A 362 -11.59 -16.53 -5.70
N ALA A 363 -11.62 -16.27 -4.39
CA ALA A 363 -12.85 -16.39 -3.60
C ALA A 363 -13.81 -15.19 -3.78
N PHE A 364 -13.27 -13.98 -3.92
CA PHE A 364 -14.04 -12.73 -3.82
C PHE A 364 -13.78 -11.75 -4.97
N GLY A 365 -13.19 -12.21 -6.07
CA GLY A 365 -12.85 -11.40 -7.24
C GLY A 365 -14.06 -10.81 -7.96
N GLU A 366 -13.76 -9.85 -8.83
CA GLU A 366 -14.74 -9.09 -9.60
C GLU A 366 -15.64 -9.99 -10.46
N ASP A 367 -15.06 -10.96 -11.18
CA ASP A 367 -15.81 -11.84 -12.08
C ASP A 367 -16.88 -12.67 -11.36
N GLY A 368 -16.49 -13.32 -10.25
CA GLY A 368 -17.42 -14.10 -9.43
C GLY A 368 -18.48 -13.23 -8.75
N PHE A 369 -18.09 -12.04 -8.30
CA PHE A 369 -19.00 -11.06 -7.72
C PHE A 369 -20.04 -10.56 -8.74
N LEU A 370 -19.62 -10.17 -9.94
CA LEU A 370 -20.51 -9.72 -11.01
C LEU A 370 -21.43 -10.85 -11.48
N GLY A 371 -20.94 -12.09 -11.53
CA GLY A 371 -21.78 -13.27 -11.80
C GLY A 371 -22.95 -13.40 -10.82
N LEU A 372 -22.71 -13.22 -9.51
CA LEU A 372 -23.77 -13.23 -8.50
C LEU A 372 -24.76 -12.07 -8.66
N VAL A 373 -24.26 -10.89 -9.02
CA VAL A 373 -25.09 -9.71 -9.28
C VAL A 373 -25.97 -9.92 -10.51
N HIS A 374 -25.42 -10.47 -11.59
CA HIS A 374 -26.15 -10.77 -12.82
C HIS A 374 -27.23 -11.84 -12.60
N ASP A 375 -26.95 -12.91 -11.85
CA ASP A 375 -27.97 -13.91 -11.47
C ASP A 375 -29.12 -13.26 -10.68
N ALA A 376 -28.78 -12.38 -9.73
CA ALA A 376 -29.80 -11.67 -8.95
C ALA A 376 -30.69 -10.75 -9.82
N TYR A 377 -30.10 -10.01 -10.77
CA TYR A 377 -30.87 -9.21 -11.74
C TYR A 377 -31.73 -10.08 -12.66
N ALA A 378 -31.20 -11.20 -13.15
CA ALA A 378 -31.95 -12.13 -13.99
C ALA A 378 -33.17 -12.72 -13.27
N ARG A 379 -33.01 -13.15 -12.00
CA ARG A 379 -34.13 -13.64 -11.17
C ARG A 379 -35.17 -12.56 -10.87
N ALA A 380 -34.76 -11.30 -10.79
CA ALA A 380 -35.66 -10.16 -10.60
C ALA A 380 -36.38 -9.74 -11.89
N GLY A 381 -36.11 -10.38 -13.04
CA GLY A 381 -36.70 -10.02 -14.33
C GLY A 381 -36.19 -8.69 -14.89
N ALA A 382 -34.97 -8.28 -14.52
CA ALA A 382 -34.41 -7.00 -14.94
C ALA A 382 -33.93 -7.02 -16.41
N ASN A 383 -33.93 -5.84 -17.03
CA ASN A 383 -33.49 -5.64 -18.42
C ASN A 383 -31.99 -5.89 -18.60
N LEU A 384 -31.57 -6.15 -19.85
CA LEU A 384 -30.17 -6.41 -20.21
C LEU A 384 -29.19 -5.26 -19.89
N GLU A 385 -29.70 -4.05 -19.64
CA GLU A 385 -28.89 -2.88 -19.28
C GLU A 385 -28.03 -3.09 -18.02
N TYR A 386 -28.48 -3.92 -17.08
CA TYR A 386 -27.77 -4.23 -15.82
C TYR A 386 -26.67 -5.28 -15.96
N PHE A 387 -26.48 -5.84 -17.16
CA PHE A 387 -25.46 -6.85 -17.48
C PHE A 387 -24.27 -6.25 -18.26
N SER A 388 -24.29 -4.94 -18.50
CA SER A 388 -23.25 -4.23 -19.27
C SER A 388 -22.03 -3.96 -18.40
N GLU A 389 -20.85 -4.44 -18.82
CA GLU A 389 -19.57 -4.00 -18.24
C GLU A 389 -19.46 -2.48 -18.40
N HIS A 390 -19.46 -1.74 -17.27
CA HIS A 390 -19.01 -0.36 -17.34
C HIS A 390 -17.54 -0.37 -17.73
N ILE A 391 -17.27 0.07 -18.97
CA ILE A 391 -15.93 0.25 -19.53
C ILE A 391 -15.05 0.87 -18.46
N LYS A 392 -14.07 0.11 -17.98
CA LYS A 392 -13.09 0.54 -16.97
C LYS A 392 -12.48 1.86 -17.46
N SER A 393 -12.76 2.97 -16.79
CA SER A 393 -11.97 4.18 -17.01
C SER A 393 -10.56 3.86 -16.52
N ARG A 394 -9.60 3.84 -17.46
CA ARG A 394 -8.18 3.67 -17.17
C ARG A 394 -7.67 4.70 -16.16
#